data_AF-A0A0T2MKE4-F1
#
_entry.id   AF-A0A0T2MKE4-F1
#
_cell.length_a   1.000
_cell.length_b   1.000
_cell.length_c   1.000
_cell.angle_alpha   90.00
_cell.angle_beta   90.00
_cell.angle_gamma   90.00
#
_symmetry.space_group_name_H-M   'P 1'
#
loop_
_entity.id
_entity.type
_entity.pdbx_description
1 polymer ?
#
loop_
_entity_poly.entity_id
_entity_poly.type
_entity_poly.pdbx_seq_one_letter_code
_entity_poly.pdbx_strand_id
1 'polypeptide(L)'
;MEHGRIVSAKTGGLVVGRTTDEDDIPMYQHVKGNVFAAVGLMQGGEYLMSKAASIAHRERIDQINAVKGKAPASFPISLTALCSVINTNLMPPWSGIWIDWGQYVVNRFATAQHFEELEELNADVPME
;
A
#
# COMPACT_ATOMS: atom_id res chain seq x y z
N MET A 1 -4.08 18.15 21.95
CA MET A 1 -3.17 17.14 21.38
C MET A 1 -3.93 16.49 20.25
N GLU A 2 -3.43 16.53 19.02
CA GLU A 2 -4.05 15.77 17.93
C GLU A 2 -3.82 14.28 18.19
N HIS A 3 -4.91 13.51 18.24
CA HIS A 3 -4.82 12.06 18.35
C HIS A 3 -4.51 11.49 16.95
N GLY A 4 -3.45 10.69 16.85
CA GLY A 4 -3.16 9.92 15.65
C GLY A 4 -4.32 9.00 15.28
N ARG A 5 -4.49 8.74 13.97
CA ARG A 5 -5.53 7.85 13.45
C ARG A 5 -4.90 6.65 12.75
N ILE A 6 -5.52 5.49 12.93
CA ILE A 6 -5.18 4.30 12.16
C ILE A 6 -6.28 4.08 11.13
N VAL A 7 -5.93 4.11 9.84
CA VAL A 7 -6.86 3.93 8.73
C VAL A 7 -6.74 2.50 8.20
N SER A 8 -7.86 1.81 7.99
CA SER A 8 -7.83 0.47 7.40
C SER A 8 -7.31 0.51 5.96
N ALA A 9 -6.34 -0.35 5.65
CA ALA A 9 -5.74 -0.53 4.33
C ALA A 9 -5.79 -2.00 3.86
N LYS A 10 -6.67 -2.80 4.48
CA LYS A 10 -6.77 -4.26 4.27
C LYS A 10 -7.14 -4.66 2.83
N THR A 11 -7.91 -3.82 2.14
CA THR A 11 -8.31 -4.01 0.74
C THR A 11 -7.18 -3.74 -0.24
N GLY A 12 -6.06 -3.17 0.23
CA GLY A 12 -4.99 -2.72 -0.64
C GLY A 12 -5.36 -1.48 -1.46
N GLY A 13 -4.42 -1.06 -2.29
CA GLY A 13 -4.53 0.09 -3.17
C GLY A 13 -3.23 0.90 -3.26
N LEU A 14 -3.28 1.92 -4.10
CA LEU A 14 -2.21 2.89 -4.28
C LEU A 14 -2.10 3.82 -3.07
N VAL A 15 -0.92 3.92 -2.48
CA VAL A 15 -0.65 4.90 -1.44
C VAL A 15 -0.41 6.28 -2.07
N VAL A 16 -1.21 7.27 -1.70
CA VAL A 16 -1.12 8.63 -2.26
C VAL A 16 -0.83 9.65 -1.17
N GLY A 17 0.20 10.48 -1.41
CA GLY A 17 0.74 11.43 -0.44
C GLY A 17 2.00 10.90 0.24
N ARG A 18 2.74 11.78 0.92
CA ARG A 18 3.95 11.41 1.68
C ARG A 18 5.01 10.67 0.84
N THR A 19 5.46 11.34 -0.22
CA THR A 19 6.32 10.78 -1.28
C THR A 19 7.82 10.99 -1.03
N THR A 20 8.19 11.55 0.12
CA THR A 20 9.56 11.82 0.54
C THR A 20 10.00 10.81 1.60
N ASP A 21 11.31 10.54 1.67
CA ASP A 21 11.88 9.60 2.65
C ASP A 21 11.73 10.08 4.12
N GLU A 22 11.38 11.34 4.32
CA GLU A 22 11.16 11.93 5.64
C GLU A 22 9.71 11.76 6.13
N ASP A 23 8.79 11.32 5.26
CA ASP A 23 7.34 11.23 5.54
C ASP A 23 6.80 9.79 5.53
N ASP A 24 7.61 8.81 5.90
CA ASP A 24 7.20 7.41 5.94
C ASP A 24 5.87 7.20 6.72
N ILE A 25 5.03 6.31 6.18
CA ILE A 25 3.72 5.95 6.72
C ILE A 25 3.88 4.67 7.55
N PRO A 26 3.68 4.72 8.87
CA PRO A 26 3.72 3.53 9.71
C PRO A 26 2.64 2.53 9.31
N MET A 27 3.03 1.27 9.15
CA MET A 27 2.12 0.14 9.01
C MET A 27 1.91 -0.54 10.35
N TYR A 28 0.66 -0.76 10.71
CA TYR A 28 0.24 -1.40 11.95
C TYR A 28 -0.47 -2.72 11.69
N GLN A 29 -0.13 -3.73 12.50
CA GLN A 29 -0.87 -4.99 12.58
C GLN A 29 -1.53 -5.14 13.94
N HIS A 30 -2.76 -5.67 13.93
CA HIS A 30 -3.45 -6.06 15.15
C HIS A 30 -2.81 -7.32 15.72
N VAL A 31 -2.44 -7.31 17.00
CA VAL A 31 -1.76 -8.43 17.66
C VAL A 31 -2.71 -9.18 18.58
N LYS A 32 -3.27 -8.49 19.58
CA LYS A 32 -4.22 -9.04 20.55
C LYS A 32 -4.94 -7.93 21.30
N GLY A 33 -6.22 -8.13 21.62
CA GLY A 33 -7.01 -7.15 22.38
C GLY A 33 -7.10 -5.82 21.64
N ASN A 34 -6.68 -4.73 22.27
CA ASN A 34 -6.62 -3.40 21.64
C ASN A 34 -5.18 -2.99 21.27
N VAL A 35 -4.27 -3.96 21.11
CA VAL A 35 -2.85 -3.70 20.83
C VAL A 35 -2.56 -3.83 19.35
N PHE A 36 -1.96 -2.78 18.80
CA PHE A 36 -1.39 -2.72 17.46
C PHE A 36 0.12 -2.60 17.56
N ALA A 37 0.85 -3.32 16.70
CA ALA A 37 2.29 -3.23 16.59
C ALA A 37 2.66 -2.57 15.25
N ALA A 38 3.63 -1.66 15.27
CA ALA A 38 4.25 -1.17 14.04
C ALA A 38 5.10 -2.31 13.44
N VAL A 39 4.88 -2.60 12.16
CA VAL A 39 5.53 -3.73 11.47
C VAL A 39 6.35 -3.33 10.26
N GLY A 40 6.29 -2.06 9.86
CA GLY A 40 7.06 -1.52 8.77
C GLY A 40 6.62 -0.11 8.41
N LEU A 41 7.21 0.39 7.33
CA LEU A 41 6.97 1.71 6.77
C LEU A 41 6.57 1.56 5.31
N MET A 42 5.70 2.44 4.83
CA MET A 42 5.36 2.59 3.43
C MET A 42 5.52 4.04 2.99
N GLN A 43 5.70 4.24 1.69
CA GLN A 43 5.84 5.54 1.08
C GLN A 43 4.76 5.81 0.02
N GLY A 44 4.50 7.09 -0.22
CA GLY A 44 3.68 7.53 -1.33
C GLY A 44 4.17 7.00 -2.67
N GLY A 45 3.24 6.40 -3.42
CA GLY A 45 3.47 5.77 -4.71
C GLY A 45 3.77 4.27 -4.64
N GLU A 46 3.82 3.67 -3.45
CA GLU A 46 3.88 2.22 -3.30
C GLU A 46 2.52 1.53 -3.44
N TYR A 47 2.60 0.28 -3.90
CA TYR A 47 1.55 -0.70 -4.10
C TYR A 47 1.14 -1.48 -2.85
N LEU A 48 -0.01 -1.33 -2.19
CA LEU A 48 -0.42 -2.34 -1.19
C LEU A 48 -1.35 -3.37 -1.80
N MET A 49 -0.93 -4.63 -1.89
CA MET A 49 -1.80 -5.73 -2.31
C MET A 49 -2.69 -6.17 -1.13
N SER A 50 -3.95 -6.52 -1.40
CA SER A 50 -4.81 -7.19 -0.42
C SER A 50 -4.20 -8.54 -0.02
N LYS A 51 -4.59 -9.07 1.13
CA LYS A 51 -4.06 -10.34 1.61
C LYS A 51 -4.37 -11.48 0.63
N ALA A 52 -5.61 -11.53 0.14
CA ALA A 52 -6.04 -12.53 -0.82
C ALA A 52 -5.22 -12.47 -2.12
N ALA A 53 -5.03 -11.27 -2.68
CA ALA A 53 -4.26 -11.07 -3.91
C ALA A 53 -2.78 -11.39 -3.72
N SER A 54 -2.24 -11.03 -2.55
CA SER A 54 -0.85 -11.33 -2.17
C SER A 54 -0.55 -12.83 -2.14
N ILE A 55 -1.55 -13.64 -1.76
CA ILE A 55 -1.44 -15.09 -1.73
C ILE A 55 -1.67 -15.67 -3.13
N ALA A 56 -2.74 -15.27 -3.81
CA ALA A 56 -3.14 -15.82 -5.10
C ALA A 56 -2.13 -15.55 -6.22
N HIS A 57 -1.51 -14.36 -6.23
CA HIS A 57 -0.65 -13.90 -7.31
C HIS A 57 0.81 -13.72 -6.88
N ARG A 58 1.24 -14.41 -5.81
CA ARG A 58 2.54 -14.18 -5.17
C ARG A 58 3.70 -14.19 -6.16
N GLU A 59 3.78 -15.20 -7.03
CA GLU A 59 4.86 -15.34 -8.00
C GLU A 59 4.91 -14.15 -8.97
N ARG A 60 3.75 -13.71 -9.47
CA ARG A 60 3.68 -12.59 -10.40
C ARG A 60 4.04 -11.27 -9.72
N ILE A 61 3.56 -11.05 -8.50
CA ILE A 61 3.90 -9.89 -7.69
C ILE A 61 5.41 -9.83 -7.43
N ASP A 62 6.05 -10.96 -7.10
CA ASP A 62 7.49 -11.04 -6.89
C ASP A 62 8.27 -10.70 -8.19
N GLN A 63 7.80 -11.15 -9.36
CA GLN A 63 8.38 -10.77 -10.65
C GLN A 63 8.27 -9.26 -10.93
N ILE A 64 7.08 -8.67 -10.69
CA ILE A 64 6.86 -7.22 -10.83
C ILE A 64 7.80 -6.46 -9.88
N ASN A 65 7.87 -6.87 -8.61
CA ASN A 65 8.63 -6.18 -7.57
C ASN A 65 10.17 -6.40 -7.66
N ALA A 66 10.61 -7.38 -8.44
CA ALA A 66 12.02 -7.60 -8.75
C ALA A 66 12.61 -6.50 -9.63
N VAL A 67 11.76 -5.80 -10.41
CA VAL A 67 12.16 -4.69 -11.29
C VAL A 67 12.73 -3.54 -10.45
N LYS A 68 13.96 -3.12 -10.75
CA LYS A 68 14.69 -2.05 -10.05
C LYS A 68 14.89 -0.84 -10.93
N GLY A 69 14.81 0.34 -10.32
CA GLY A 69 15.06 1.60 -10.98
C GLY A 69 14.65 2.78 -10.10
N LYS A 70 14.69 3.98 -10.68
CA LYS A 70 14.29 5.20 -10.00
C LYS A 70 12.85 5.51 -10.33
N ALA A 71 11.99 5.56 -9.32
CA ALA A 71 10.62 6.00 -9.50
C ALA A 71 10.57 7.41 -10.10
N PRO A 72 9.64 7.69 -11.03
CA PRO A 72 9.47 9.02 -11.57
C PRO A 72 9.03 10.00 -10.47
N ALA A 73 9.45 11.26 -10.59
CA ALA A 73 9.12 12.31 -9.61
C ALA A 73 7.60 12.58 -9.55
N SER A 74 6.93 12.47 -10.70
CA SER A 74 5.48 12.50 -10.82
C SER A 74 4.98 11.17 -11.38
N PHE A 75 3.97 10.62 -10.72
CA PHE A 75 3.26 9.44 -11.18
C PHE A 75 2.01 9.92 -11.93
N PRO A 76 1.94 9.83 -13.27
CA PRO A 76 0.69 10.05 -13.97
C PRO A 76 -0.23 8.86 -13.63
N ILE A 77 -1.02 8.99 -12.57
CA ILE A 77 -2.00 7.97 -12.20
C ILE A 77 -3.17 8.13 -13.17
N SER A 78 -3.26 7.26 -14.17
CA SER A 78 -4.51 7.04 -14.88
C SER A 78 -5.44 6.27 -13.94
N LEU A 79 -6.21 7.01 -13.14
CA LEU A 79 -7.20 6.42 -12.24
C LEU A 79 -8.22 5.65 -13.08
N THR A 80 -8.24 4.33 -12.95
CA THR A 80 -9.25 3.47 -13.56
C THR A 80 -10.45 3.32 -12.61
N ALA A 81 -11.56 2.74 -13.10
CA ALA A 81 -12.72 2.46 -12.26
C ALA A 81 -12.46 1.41 -11.17
N LEU A 82 -11.37 0.65 -11.27
CA LEU A 82 -10.95 -0.35 -10.27
C LEU A 82 -10.12 0.28 -9.15
N CYS A 83 -9.54 1.45 -9.42
CA CYS A 83 -8.53 2.09 -8.59
C CYS A 83 -8.91 2.23 -7.11
N SER A 84 -8.26 1.46 -6.25
CA SER A 84 -8.30 1.68 -4.79
C SER A 84 -7.17 2.61 -4.37
N VAL A 85 -7.47 3.64 -3.58
CA VAL A 85 -6.48 4.63 -3.13
C VAL A 85 -6.48 4.74 -1.61
N ILE A 86 -5.29 4.65 -1.03
CA ILE A 86 -5.02 4.92 0.38
C ILE A 86 -4.42 6.33 0.46
N ASN A 87 -5.28 7.33 0.68
CA ASN A 87 -4.85 8.73 0.73
C ASN A 87 -4.30 9.10 2.12
N THR A 88 -3.02 9.45 2.18
CA THR A 88 -2.29 9.74 3.42
C THR A 88 -1.93 11.22 3.59
N ASN A 89 -2.30 12.09 2.63
CA ASN A 89 -1.94 13.52 2.63
C ASN A 89 -2.41 14.28 3.88
N LEU A 90 -3.56 13.91 4.44
CA LEU A 90 -4.18 14.61 5.56
C LEU A 90 -4.13 13.80 6.86
N MET A 91 -3.26 12.79 6.92
CA MET A 91 -3.07 12.00 8.14
C MET A 91 -2.35 12.84 9.20
N PRO A 92 -2.94 13.04 10.40
CA PRO A 92 -2.28 13.74 11.50
C PRO A 92 -0.94 13.09 11.88
N PRO A 93 -0.07 13.80 12.62
CA PRO A 93 1.12 13.20 13.22
C PRO A 93 0.79 11.90 13.97
N TRP A 94 1.71 10.93 13.95
CA TRP A 94 1.56 9.61 14.60
C TRP A 94 0.45 8.70 14.04
N SER A 95 -0.19 9.10 12.94
CA SER A 95 -1.14 8.25 12.22
C SER A 95 -0.42 7.19 11.39
N GLY A 96 -1.13 6.11 11.05
CA GLY A 96 -0.62 5.08 10.15
C GLY A 96 -1.75 4.26 9.53
N ILE A 97 -1.37 3.23 8.79
CA ILE A 97 -2.32 2.35 8.10
C ILE A 97 -2.37 0.99 8.79
N TRP A 98 -3.56 0.43 8.92
CA TRP A 98 -3.77 -0.92 9.44
C TRP A 98 -3.80 -1.91 8.29
N ILE A 99 -2.84 -2.84 8.33
CA ILE A 99 -2.71 -3.94 7.39
C ILE A 99 -3.02 -5.30 8.06
N ASP A 100 -3.40 -6.28 7.26
CA ASP A 100 -3.44 -7.67 7.67
C ASP A 100 -2.11 -8.39 7.45
N TRP A 101 -1.88 -9.43 8.23
CA TRP A 101 -0.74 -10.31 8.02
C TRP A 101 -0.84 -11.00 6.65
N GLY A 102 0.25 -10.94 5.89
CA GLY A 102 0.34 -11.54 4.55
C GLY A 102 0.07 -10.58 3.39
N GLN A 103 -0.26 -9.30 3.64
CA GLN A 103 -0.28 -8.29 2.58
C GLN A 103 1.14 -8.00 2.05
N TYR A 104 1.23 -7.69 0.75
CA TYR A 104 2.48 -7.45 0.04
C TYR A 104 2.61 -5.97 -0.37
N VAL A 105 3.78 -5.39 -0.12
CA VAL A 105 4.13 -4.03 -0.58
C VAL A 105 4.94 -4.11 -1.87
N VAL A 106 4.40 -3.55 -2.95
CA VAL A 106 5.10 -3.37 -4.23
C VAL A 106 5.78 -2.01 -4.24
N ASN A 107 7.06 -2.01 -4.55
CA ASN A 107 7.89 -0.81 -4.50
C ASN A 107 7.43 0.23 -5.54
N ARG A 108 7.66 1.50 -5.22
CA ARG A 108 7.21 2.64 -6.01
C ARG A 108 7.61 2.61 -7.50
N PHE A 109 8.78 2.06 -7.82
CA PHE A 109 9.24 1.96 -9.21
C PHE A 109 8.43 0.91 -9.98
N ALA A 110 8.27 -0.28 -9.41
CA ALA A 110 7.47 -1.35 -10.01
C ALA A 110 5.99 -0.92 -10.12
N THR A 111 5.45 -0.27 -9.09
CA THR A 111 4.11 0.31 -9.13
C THR A 111 3.93 1.27 -10.31
N ALA A 112 4.93 2.12 -10.60
CA ALA A 112 4.87 3.07 -11.72
C ALA A 112 4.83 2.42 -13.10
N GLN A 113 5.34 1.21 -13.23
CA GLN A 113 5.37 0.49 -14.51
C GLN A 113 4.18 -0.46 -14.68
N HIS A 114 3.67 -1.00 -13.57
CA HIS A 114 2.71 -2.10 -13.57
C HIS A 114 1.39 -1.74 -12.88
N PHE A 115 1.06 -0.45 -12.75
CA PHE A 115 -0.09 -0.01 -11.96
C PHE A 115 -1.41 -0.69 -12.35
N GLU A 116 -1.72 -0.71 -13.66
CA GLU A 116 -2.95 -1.33 -14.17
C GLU A 116 -2.99 -2.83 -13.89
N GLU A 117 -1.86 -3.52 -14.08
CA GLU A 117 -1.74 -4.94 -13.78
C GLU A 117 -1.89 -5.24 -12.28
N LEU A 118 -1.33 -4.41 -11.41
CA LEU A 118 -1.49 -4.55 -9.96
C LEU A 118 -2.94 -4.38 -9.53
N GLU A 119 -3.66 -3.43 -10.14
CA GLU A 119 -5.08 -3.21 -9.92
C GLU A 119 -5.93 -4.41 -10.36
N GLU A 120 -5.64 -4.97 -11.54
CA GLU A 120 -6.30 -6.19 -12.03
C GLU A 120 -6.05 -7.37 -11.09
N LEU A 121 -4.80 -7.62 -10.70
CA LEU A 121 -4.45 -8.71 -9.77
C LEU A 121 -5.08 -8.51 -8.39
N ASN A 122 -5.23 -7.26 -7.94
CA ASN A 122 -5.84 -6.97 -6.65
C ASN A 122 -7.38 -7.13 -6.69
N ALA A 123 -8.00 -6.92 -7.86
CA ALA A 123 -9.44 -7.05 -8.09
C ALA A 123 -9.89 -8.46 -8.51
N ASP A 124 -8.98 -9.32 -8.99
CA ASP A 124 -9.26 -10.70 -9.42
C ASP A 124 -9.71 -11.62 -8.27
N VAL A 125 -9.37 -11.24 -7.03
CA VAL A 125 -9.76 -11.97 -5.83
C VAL A 125 -11.00 -11.35 -5.15
N PRO A 126 -11.92 -12.16 -4.60
CA PRO A 126 -13.04 -11.64 -3.81
C PRO A 126 -12.54 -10.83 -2.60
N MET A 127 -13.21 -9.71 -2.30
CA MET A 127 -12.97 -8.99 -1.05
C MET A 127 -13.51 -9.81 0.13
N GLU A 128 -12.68 -10.02 1.16
CA GLU A 128 -13.06 -10.62 2.46
C GLU A 128 -13.79 -9.62 3.36
#